data_AF-A0A7J9Y699-F1
#
_entry.id   AF-A0A7J9Y699-F1
#
_cell.length_a   1.000
_cell.length_b   1.000
_cell.length_c   1.000
_cell.angle_alpha   90.00
_cell.angle_beta   90.00
_cell.angle_gamma   90.00
#
_symmetry.space_group_name_H-M   'P 1'
#
loop_
_entity.id
_entity.type
_entity.pdbx_description
1 polymer ?
#
loop_
_entity_poly.entity_id
_entity_poly.type
_entity_poly.pdbx_seq_one_letter_code
_entity_poly.pdbx_strand_id
1 'polypeptide(L)' 'MKRSKSYRKVTEQVDKTKLYGPLEATTLAKDTNPAKFDATVEVAMRL' A
#
# COMPACT_ATOMS: atom_id res chain seq x y z
N MET A 1 -12.50 -10.77 8.98
CA MET A 1 -12.98 -9.66 8.12
C MET A 1 -12.68 -9.95 6.66
N LYS A 2 -13.69 -9.97 5.79
CA LYS A 2 -13.51 -10.29 4.35
C LYS A 2 -13.14 -9.00 3.59
N ARG A 3 -11.86 -8.86 3.21
CA ARG A 3 -11.39 -7.76 2.33
C ARG A 3 -11.83 -8.00 0.88
N SER A 4 -12.04 -6.91 0.12
CA SER A 4 -12.48 -6.93 -1.28
C SER A 4 -11.46 -7.63 -2.21
N LYS A 5 -11.90 -8.05 -3.40
CA LYS A 5 -11.01 -8.69 -4.39
C LYS A 5 -9.86 -7.76 -4.82
N SER A 6 -10.16 -6.48 -5.06
CA SER A 6 -9.16 -5.48 -5.44
C SER A 6 -8.08 -5.29 -4.38
N TYR A 7 -8.47 -5.28 -3.09
CA TYR A 7 -7.52 -5.19 -1.98
C TYR A 7 -6.53 -6.37 -1.97
N ARG A 8 -7.02 -7.60 -2.21
CA ARG A 8 -6.16 -8.79 -2.22
C ARG A 8 -5.10 -8.72 -3.32
N LYS A 9 -5.50 -8.32 -4.53
CA LYS A 9 -4.60 -8.19 -5.68
C LYS A 9 -3.46 -7.19 -5.46
N VAL A 10 -3.74 -6.05 -4.82
CA VAL A 10 -2.70 -5.04 -4.53
C VAL A 10 -1.84 -5.44 -3.33
N THR A 11 -2.39 -6.19 -2.37
CA THR A 11 -1.63 -6.69 -1.21
C THR A 11 -0.55 -7.69 -1.61
N GLU A 12 -0.78 -8.47 -2.67
CA GLU A 12 0.22 -9.42 -3.21
C GLU A 12 1.50 -8.72 -3.73
N GLN A 13 1.42 -7.44 -4.08
CA GLN A 13 2.56 -6.65 -4.58
C GLN A 13 3.42 -6.05 -3.46
N VAL A 14 2.94 -6.10 -2.21
CA VAL A 14 3.62 -5.53 -1.05
C VAL A 14 4.29 -6.64 -0.25
N ASP A 15 5.62 -6.59 -0.15
CA ASP A 15 6.37 -7.48 0.74
C ASP A 15 6.41 -6.91 2.16
N LYS A 16 5.86 -7.64 3.12
CA LYS A 16 5.80 -7.21 4.52
C LYS A 16 7.13 -7.34 5.27
N THR A 17 8.09 -8.06 4.70
CA THR A 17 9.40 -8.31 5.31
C THR A 17 10.49 -7.35 4.79
N LYS A 18 10.22 -6.69 3.67
CA LYS A 18 11.14 -5.73 3.07
C LYS A 18 11.01 -4.35 3.72
N LEU A 19 12.15 -3.78 4.10
CA LEU A 19 12.26 -2.36 4.47
C LEU A 19 12.45 -1.52 3.20
N TYR A 20 11.37 -0.89 2.76
CA TYR A 20 11.37 0.03 1.62
C TYR A 20 12.00 1.36 2.01
N GLY A 21 12.88 1.89 1.17
CA GLY A 21 13.35 3.27 1.31
C GLY A 21 12.23 4.28 1.01
N PRO A 22 12.35 5.56 1.42
CA PRO A 22 11.28 6.55 1.28
C PRO A 22 10.73 6.70 -0.15
N LEU A 23 11.63 6.80 -1.14
CA LEU A 23 11.23 6.98 -2.55
C LEU A 23 10.51 5.72 -3.09
N GLU A 24 11.03 4.53 -2.78
CA GLU A 24 10.43 3.27 -3.17
C GLU A 24 9.06 3.08 -2.52
N ALA A 25 8.94 3.40 -1.24
CA ALA A 25 7.68 3.33 -0.49
C ALA A 25 6.61 4.28 -1.08
N THR A 26 6.97 5.52 -1.44
CA THR A 26 6.01 6.45 -2.06
C THR A 26 5.53 5.99 -3.43
N THR A 27 6.41 5.39 -4.23
CA THR A 27 6.05 4.85 -5.55
C THR A 27 5.12 3.66 -5.39
N LEU A 28 5.47 2.72 -4.50
CA LEU A 28 4.65 1.56 -4.18
C LEU A 28 3.26 1.96 -3.64
N ALA A 29 3.19 2.99 -2.79
CA ALA A 29 1.92 3.49 -2.25
C ALA A 29 0.99 4.02 -3.36
N LYS A 30 1.54 4.64 -4.40
CA LYS A 30 0.77 5.11 -5.56
C LYS A 30 0.23 3.96 -6.41
N ASP A 31 1.09 2.97 -6.71
CA ASP A 31 0.74 1.86 -7.60
C ASP A 31 -0.24 0.87 -6.94
N THR A 32 -0.24 0.80 -5.62
CA THR A 32 -1.11 -0.11 -4.85
C THR A 32 -2.46 0.49 -4.48
N ASN A 33 -2.82 1.69 -4.98
CA ASN A 33 -4.14 2.29 -4.76
C ASN A 33 -5.24 1.47 -5.49
N PRO A 34 -6.14 0.78 -4.76
CA PRO A 34 -7.22 0.01 -5.38
C PRO A 34 -8.45 0.86 -5.72
N ALA A 35 -8.46 2.14 -5.33
CA ALA A 35 -9.55 3.07 -5.56
C ALA A 35 -9.44 3.73 -6.94
N LYS A 36 -10.58 4.15 -7.49
CA LYS A 36 -10.66 4.87 -8.77
C LYS A 36 -10.53 6.39 -8.63
N PHE A 37 -10.17 6.85 -7.44
CA PHE A 37 -10.06 8.27 -7.07
C PHE A 37 -8.73 8.51 -6.35
N ASP A 38 -8.38 9.78 -6.20
CA ASP A 38 -7.15 10.21 -5.53
C ASP A 38 -7.26 9.94 -4.03
N ALA A 39 -6.64 8.83 -3.61
CA ALA A 39 -6.61 8.39 -2.22
C ALA A 39 -5.47 9.08 -1.46
N THR A 40 -5.66 9.28 -0.15
CA THR A 40 -4.65 9.85 0.74
C THR A 40 -3.65 8.80 1.19
N VAL A 41 -2.37 9.18 1.27
CA VAL A 41 -1.30 8.32 1.80
C VAL A 41 -1.20 8.55 3.31
N GLU A 42 -1.31 7.47 4.09
CA GLU A 42 -1.19 7.48 5.56
C GLU A 42 0.14 6.87 6.01
N VAL A 43 0.71 7.41 7.11
CA VAL A 43 1.95 6.91 7.71
C VAL A 43 1.70 6.54 9.17
N ALA A 44 1.86 5.26 9.51
CA ALA A 44 1.74 4.77 10.88
C ALA A 44 3.14 4.67 11.52
N MET A 45 3.37 5.45 12.59
CA MET A 45 4.59 5.40 13.39
C MET A 45 4.27 4.86 14.77
N ARG A 46 5.02 3.85 15.22
CA ARG A 46 4.98 3.39 16.62
C ARG A 46 6.11 4.09 17.38
N LEU A 47 5.74 4.83 18.41
CA LEU A 47 6.63 5.53 19.33
C LEU A 47 7.00 4.63 20.52
#